data_AF-A0A529URC5-F1
#
_entry.id   AF-A0A529URC5-F1
#
_cell.length_a   1.000
_cell.length_b   1.000
_cell.length_c   1.000
_cell.angle_alpha   90.00
_cell.angle_beta   90.00
_cell.angle_gamma   90.00
#
_symmetry.space_group_name_H-M   'P 1'
#
loop_
_entity.id
_entity.type
_entity.pdbx_description
1 polymer ?
#
loop_
_entity_poly.entity_id
_entity_poly.type
_entity_poly.pdbx_seq_one_letter_code
_entity_poly.pdbx_strand_id
1 'polypeptide(L)'
;MTEIKFFASKSFICGAITYLRYRRSMRNAVARLVDTCNAERSKGSDFPTIWRDVLKAHPCVLGQPVQDSGEDGPLLRIPLITGQVLVFLGSHFSLW
;
A
#
# COMPACT_ATOMS: atom_id res chain seq x y z
N MET A 1 3.43 15.68 33.97
CA MET A 1 2.10 15.18 33.60
C MET A 1 1.34 16.38 33.04
N THR A 2 1.39 16.59 31.72
CA THR A 2 0.95 17.84 31.10
C THR A 2 -0.15 17.52 30.10
N GLU A 3 -1.39 17.83 30.47
CA GLU A 3 -2.56 17.73 29.58
C GLU A 3 -2.45 18.79 28.48
N ILE A 4 -2.26 18.35 27.24
CA ILE A 4 -2.40 19.19 26.06
C ILE A 4 -3.89 19.25 25.73
N LYS A 5 -4.56 20.34 26.14
CA LYS A 5 -5.93 20.65 25.74
C LYS A 5 -5.95 21.06 24.27
N PHE A 6 -6.40 20.18 23.40
CA PHE A 6 -6.67 20.48 21.99
C PHE A 6 -7.94 21.32 21.87
N PHE A 7 -7.79 22.63 21.69
CA PHE A 7 -8.89 23.53 21.31
C PHE A 7 -9.08 23.44 19.79
N ALA A 8 -10.04 22.65 19.33
CA ALA A 8 -10.24 22.37 17.92
C ALA A 8 -11.23 23.38 17.27
N SER A 9 -10.72 24.26 16.41
CA SER A 9 -11.54 25.15 15.55
C SER A 9 -12.30 24.36 14.48
N LYS A 10 -13.54 24.76 14.19
CA LYS A 10 -14.47 24.08 13.26
C LYS A 10 -13.91 23.88 11.84
N SER A 11 -13.07 24.80 11.34
CA SER A 11 -12.34 24.66 10.06
C SER A 11 -11.22 23.62 10.09
N PHE A 12 -10.56 23.44 11.24
CA PHE A 12 -9.51 22.44 11.43
C PHE A 12 -10.10 21.02 11.54
N ILE A 13 -11.28 20.90 12.16
CA ILE A 13 -12.03 19.64 12.23
C ILE A 13 -12.49 19.18 10.83
N CYS A 14 -12.94 20.10 9.97
CA CYS A 14 -13.34 19.75 8.60
C CYS A 14 -12.14 19.20 7.78
N GLY A 15 -10.97 19.86 7.88
CA GLY A 15 -9.74 19.38 7.26
C GLY A 15 -9.27 18.04 7.81
N ALA A 16 -9.27 17.87 9.14
CA ALA A 16 -8.85 16.64 9.80
C ALA A 16 -9.78 15.45 9.49
N ILE A 17 -11.10 15.65 9.47
CA ILE A 17 -12.07 14.59 9.10
C ILE A 17 -11.91 14.22 7.62
N THR A 18 -11.72 15.19 6.73
CA THR A 18 -11.49 14.94 5.30
C THR A 18 -10.21 14.15 5.09
N TYR A 19 -9.12 14.54 5.76
CA TYR A 19 -7.85 13.82 5.74
C TYR A 19 -7.96 12.39 6.28
N LEU A 20 -8.67 12.18 7.40
CA LEU A 20 -8.88 10.85 7.97
C LEU A 20 -9.73 9.95 7.08
N ARG A 21 -10.77 10.50 6.43
CA ARG A 21 -11.60 9.78 5.45
C ARG A 21 -10.78 9.40 4.21
N TYR A 22 -10.01 10.33 3.66
CA TYR A 22 -9.11 10.08 2.54
C TYR A 22 -8.08 8.99 2.86
N ARG A 23 -7.42 9.10 4.02
CA ARG A 23 -6.45 8.10 4.48
C ARG A 23 -7.07 6.72 4.71
N ARG A 24 -8.34 6.65 5.11
CA ARG A 24 -9.09 5.38 5.21
C ARG A 24 -9.39 4.79 3.83
N SER A 25 -9.84 5.63 2.90
CA SER A 25 -10.09 5.22 1.51
C SER A 25 -8.83 4.67 0.84
N MET A 26 -7.69 5.33 1.03
CA MET A 26 -6.42 4.90 0.45
C MET A 26 -5.94 3.56 1.03
N ARG A 27 -6.07 3.35 2.35
CA ARG A 27 -5.76 2.05 2.98
C ARG A 27 -6.66 0.92 2.45
N ASN A 28 -7.94 1.21 2.23
CA ASN A 28 -8.86 0.23 1.63
C ASN A 28 -8.47 -0.09 0.17
N ALA A 29 -8.05 0.91 -0.60
CA ALA A 29 -7.58 0.72 -1.97
C ALA A 29 -6.29 -0.14 -2.01
N VAL A 30 -5.36 0.11 -1.08
CA VAL A 30 -4.14 -0.69 -0.94
C VAL A 30 -4.45 -2.13 -0.55
N ALA A 31 -5.36 -2.36 0.42
CA ALA A 31 -5.78 -3.71 0.79
C ALA A 31 -6.39 -4.46 -0.41
N ARG A 32 -7.29 -3.81 -1.15
CA ARG A 32 -7.87 -4.37 -2.38
C ARG A 32 -6.83 -4.66 -3.46
N LEU A 33 -5.79 -3.84 -3.57
CA LEU A 33 -4.67 -4.07 -4.49
C LEU A 33 -3.92 -5.35 -4.12
N VAL A 34 -3.60 -5.55 -2.84
CA VAL A 34 -2.95 -6.77 -2.34
C VAL A 34 -3.78 -8.00 -2.66
N ASP A 35 -5.09 -7.95 -2.37
CA ASP A 35 -6.02 -9.04 -2.67
C ASP A 35 -6.09 -9.34 -4.17
N THR A 36 -6.11 -8.30 -5.00
CA THR A 36 -6.13 -8.45 -6.47
C THR A 36 -4.85 -9.11 -6.97
N CYS A 37 -3.68 -8.69 -6.47
CA CYS A 37 -2.40 -9.30 -6.82
C CYS A 37 -2.35 -10.79 -6.42
N ASN A 38 -2.81 -11.13 -5.21
CA ASN A 38 -2.88 -12.52 -4.75
C ASN A 38 -3.91 -13.35 -5.55
N ALA A 39 -5.01 -12.74 -6.01
CA ALA A 39 -5.99 -13.38 -6.86
C ALA A 39 -5.45 -13.67 -8.27
N GLU A 40 -4.81 -12.70 -8.93
CA GLU A 40 -4.13 -12.93 -10.22
C GLU A 40 -3.04 -13.98 -10.10
N ARG A 41 -2.32 -13.97 -8.97
CA ARG A 41 -1.33 -14.99 -8.68
C ARG A 41 -1.94 -16.38 -8.56
N SER A 42 -3.06 -16.51 -7.86
CA SER A 42 -3.77 -17.78 -7.72
C SER A 42 -4.28 -18.32 -9.07
N LYS A 43 -4.45 -17.45 -10.08
CA LYS A 43 -4.75 -17.85 -11.47
C LYS A 43 -3.51 -18.30 -12.26
N GLY A 44 -2.32 -18.24 -11.66
CA GLY A 44 -1.04 -18.63 -12.28
C GLY A 44 -0.24 -17.47 -12.88
N SER A 45 -0.67 -16.22 -12.70
CA SER A 45 0.16 -15.07 -13.07
C SER A 45 1.26 -14.86 -12.03
N ASP A 46 2.42 -14.38 -12.45
CA ASP A 46 3.53 -14.07 -11.53
C ASP A 46 4.18 -12.74 -11.95
N PHE A 47 5.28 -12.35 -11.31
CA PHE A 47 6.13 -11.29 -11.82
C PHE A 47 6.85 -11.74 -13.10
N PRO A 48 7.00 -10.86 -14.11
CA PRO A 48 6.60 -9.44 -14.15
C PRO A 48 5.18 -9.19 -14.70
N THR A 49 4.37 -10.23 -14.95
CA THR A 49 3.01 -10.08 -15.52
C THR A 49 2.08 -9.28 -14.61
N ILE A 50 2.00 -9.65 -13.32
CA ILE A 50 1.19 -8.91 -12.33
C ILE A 50 1.64 -7.45 -12.22
N TRP A 51 2.95 -7.20 -12.36
CA TRP A 51 3.47 -5.84 -12.39
C TRP A 51 2.94 -5.03 -13.57
N ARG A 52 3.00 -5.59 -14.78
CA ARG A 52 2.57 -4.88 -15.99
C ARG A 52 1.07 -4.65 -16.03
N ASP A 53 0.28 -5.66 -15.65
CA ASP A 53 -1.16 -5.64 -15.85
C ASP A 53 -1.92 -4.99 -14.70
N VAL A 54 -1.41 -5.13 -13.46
CA VAL A 54 -2.10 -4.63 -12.25
C VAL A 54 -1.35 -3.46 -11.63
N LEU A 55 -0.09 -3.66 -11.22
CA LEU A 55 0.60 -2.69 -10.35
C LEU A 55 0.99 -1.40 -11.07
N LYS A 56 1.55 -1.50 -12.28
CA LYS A 56 2.07 -0.35 -13.04
C LYS A 56 0.99 0.68 -13.36
N ALA A 57 -0.25 0.24 -13.56
CA ALA A 57 -1.39 1.11 -13.84
C ALA A 57 -2.09 1.63 -12.57
N HIS A 58 -1.75 1.09 -11.39
CA HIS A 58 -2.50 1.37 -10.17
C HIS A 58 -2.05 2.67 -9.48
N PRO A 59 -2.97 3.59 -9.12
CA PRO A 59 -2.62 4.90 -8.56
C PRO A 59 -1.97 4.86 -7.17
N CYS A 60 -2.06 3.73 -6.48
CA CYS A 60 -1.41 3.56 -5.17
C CYS A 60 0.09 3.23 -5.28
N VAL A 61 0.58 2.83 -6.46
CA VAL A 61 1.98 2.48 -6.67
C VAL A 61 2.77 3.76 -6.93
N LEU A 62 3.78 4.01 -6.10
CA LEU A 62 4.58 5.23 -6.15
C LEU A 62 5.75 5.11 -7.15
N GLY A 63 6.28 3.90 -7.34
CA GLY A 63 7.50 3.69 -8.13
C GLY A 63 7.71 2.25 -8.57
N GLN A 64 8.86 2.01 -9.19
CA GLN A 64 9.26 0.71 -9.71
C GLN A 64 9.52 -0.31 -8.57
N PRO A 65 9.34 -1.62 -8.84
CA PRO A 65 9.72 -2.66 -7.89
C PRO A 65 11.24 -2.61 -7.71
N VAL A 66 11.66 -2.51 -6.45
CA VAL A 66 13.06 -2.58 -6.04
C VAL A 66 13.33 -4.00 -5.61
N GLN A 67 14.34 -4.62 -6.23
CA GLN A 67 14.82 -5.92 -5.80
C GLN A 67 15.62 -5.75 -4.52
N ASP A 68 15.32 -6.59 -3.54
CA ASP A 68 15.93 -6.58 -2.23
C ASP A 68 16.12 -8.03 -1.75
N SER A 69 16.85 -8.21 -0.67
CA SER A 69 17.11 -9.52 -0.06
C SER A 69 16.64 -9.49 1.39
N GLY A 70 15.56 -10.22 1.69
CA GLY A 70 15.12 -10.45 3.06
C GLY A 70 15.77 -11.69 3.67
N GLU A 71 15.43 -11.99 4.92
CA GLU A 71 15.94 -13.17 5.61
C GLU A 71 15.56 -14.48 4.91
N ASP A 72 14.36 -14.57 4.33
CA ASP A 72 13.86 -15.72 3.57
C ASP A 72 14.32 -15.76 2.10
N GLY A 73 15.15 -14.81 1.66
CA GLY A 73 15.71 -14.76 0.32
C GLY A 73 15.28 -13.54 -0.52
N PRO A 74 15.35 -13.63 -1.86
CA PRO A 74 15.10 -12.49 -2.74
C PRO A 74 13.62 -12.07 -2.67
N LEU A 75 13.39 -10.79 -2.44
CA LEU A 75 12.06 -10.19 -2.39
C LEU A 75 11.98 -8.94 -3.27
N LEU A 76 10.77 -8.63 -3.75
CA LEU A 76 10.52 -7.40 -4.50
C LEU A 76 9.71 -6.44 -3.64
N ARG A 77 10.22 -5.22 -3.49
CA ARG A 77 9.59 -4.14 -2.73
C ARG A 77 9.00 -3.13 -3.67
N ILE A 78 7.70 -2.90 -3.58
CA ILE A 78 6.99 -1.91 -4.38
C ILE A 78 6.56 -0.77 -3.44
N PRO A 79 7.17 0.41 -3.56
CA PRO A 79 6.80 1.55 -2.72
C PRO A 79 5.39 2.03 -3.08
N LEU A 80 4.57 2.27 -2.07
CA LEU A 80 3.22 2.81 -2.23
C LEU A 80 3.14 4.26 -1.79
N ILE A 81 2.19 5.01 -2.35
CA ILE A 81 1.96 6.42 -2.02
C ILE A 81 1.56 6.64 -0.55
N THR A 82 1.08 5.60 0.12
CA THR A 82 0.75 5.62 1.55
C THR A 82 1.98 5.60 2.46
N GLY A 83 3.19 5.42 1.90
CA GLY A 83 4.42 5.17 2.65
C GLY A 83 4.60 3.72 3.11
N GLN A 84 3.63 2.86 2.80
CA GLN A 84 3.73 1.42 2.99
C GLN A 84 4.49 0.77 1.82
N VAL A 85 4.97 -0.45 2.02
CA VAL A 85 5.68 -1.20 1.00
C VAL A 85 4.93 -2.49 0.73
N LEU A 86 4.52 -2.69 -0.52
CA LEU A 86 4.04 -3.99 -0.96
C LEU A 86 5.24 -4.88 -1.23
N VAL A 87 5.33 -6.02 -0.55
CA VAL A 87 6.44 -6.97 -0.67
C VAL A 87 5.94 -8.23 -1.36
N PHE A 88 6.70 -8.71 -2.33
CA PHE A 88 6.49 -9.98 -2.99
C PHE A 88 7.55 -10.98 -2.54
N LEU A 89 7.11 -12.03 -1.85
CA LEU A 89 7.95 -13.06 -1.25
C LEU A 89 8.09 -14.31 -2.14
N GLY A 90 7.80 -14.19 -3.44
CA GLY A 90 7.83 -15.32 -4.37
C GLY A 90 6.70 -16.34 -4.21
N SER A 91 5.98 -16.35 -3.08
CA SER A 91 4.80 -17.19 -2.81
C SER A 91 3.49 -16.41 -2.66
N HIS A 92 3.56 -15.16 -2.22
CA HIS A 92 2.41 -14.27 -2.03
C HIS A 92 2.85 -12.81 -1.94
N PHE A 93 1.86 -11.92 -2.00
CA PHE A 93 2.01 -10.48 -1.77
C PHE A 93 1.59 -10.13 -0.33
N SER A 94 2.42 -9.35 0.34
CA SER A 94 2.22 -8.88 1.71
C SER A 94 2.46 -7.37 1.81
N LEU A 95 1.82 -6.70 2.77
CA LEU A 95 1.99 -5.28 3.01
C LEU A 95 2.82 -5.05 4.27
N TRP A 96 3.92 -4.31 4.15
CA TRP A 96 4.83 -3.95 5.24
C TRP A 96 4.77 -2.43 5.52
#